data_AF-A0A428ZFQ9-F1
#
_entry.id   AF-A0A428ZFQ9-F1
#
_cell.length_a   1.000
_cell.length_b   1.000
_cell.length_c   1.000
_cell.angle_alpha   90.00
_cell.angle_beta   90.00
_cell.angle_gamma   90.00
#
_symmetry.space_group_name_H-M   'P 1'
#
loop_
_entity.id
_entity.type
_entity.pdbx_description
1 polymer ?
#
loop_
_entity_poly.entity_id
_entity_poly.type
_entity_poly.pdbx_seq_one_letter_code
_entity_poly.pdbx_strand_id
1 'polypeptide(L)'
;MRRGAITRGAVLKALAEHDEAGREAFLSKYGFSEARSYVLVHEGREYDSKAVAGVAHKWDQGRALAPDEFSGGKDHAAAWLKRLGFQIRAVKNPDWARDEVILACDLVMGNRWKGLDAQDHRVIELSALLQLLPIHADADRNDKFRNPNGVARKTFDIATRHPDYRGKPTNGGALDVEVLHEFLVRPDQMTEVARLIREGISTGQLQDLTQADDVEFDDDFSAPEGRLLLRRHRARERNKGLRQKKIDSILRKGGSLACQACGFDFEEVYGERGAGYVECHHVVPLHEAGEGKTKLSDLALICANCHRMIHRHAPWPTPAELRATIEDRGASRLRSAATIGKQRGWEAAVPSAVQKGKR
;
A
#
# COMPACT_ATOMS: atom_id res chain seq x y z
N MET A 1 8.50 -33.32 -14.02
CA MET A 1 7.40 -33.40 -13.04
C MET A 1 6.73 -32.05 -12.89
N ARG A 2 5.41 -31.94 -13.08
CA ARG A 2 4.68 -30.68 -12.90
C ARG A 2 4.15 -30.61 -11.46
N ARG A 3 4.88 -29.91 -10.57
CA ARG A 3 4.60 -29.89 -9.12
C ARG A 3 3.17 -29.46 -8.75
N GLY A 4 2.52 -28.60 -9.56
CA GLY A 4 1.14 -28.15 -9.34
C GLY A 4 0.07 -28.81 -10.22
N ALA A 5 0.38 -29.92 -10.89
CA ALA A 5 -0.59 -30.68 -11.69
C ALA A 5 -1.35 -31.69 -10.82
N ILE A 6 -2.15 -31.16 -9.88
CA ILE A 6 -3.08 -31.95 -9.07
C ILE A 6 -4.53 -31.72 -9.52
N THR A 7 -5.35 -32.74 -9.41
CA THR A 7 -6.76 -32.76 -9.79
C THR A 7 -7.68 -32.70 -8.57
N ARG A 8 -8.93 -32.27 -8.77
CA ARG A 8 -9.92 -32.26 -7.68
C ARG A 8 -10.15 -33.65 -7.10
N GLY A 9 -10.14 -34.69 -7.94
CA GLY A 9 -10.30 -36.09 -7.51
C GLY A 9 -9.14 -36.57 -6.63
N ALA A 10 -7.91 -36.18 -6.96
CA ALA A 10 -6.74 -36.49 -6.13
C ALA A 10 -6.78 -35.81 -4.76
N VAL A 11 -7.25 -34.57 -4.69
CA VAL A 11 -7.46 -33.86 -3.42
C VAL A 11 -8.49 -34.60 -2.57
N LEU A 12 -9.64 -34.98 -3.13
CA LEU A 12 -10.65 -35.75 -2.38
C LEU A 12 -10.11 -37.08 -1.84
N LYS A 13 -9.27 -37.80 -2.61
CA LYS A 13 -8.61 -39.02 -2.12
C LYS A 13 -7.65 -38.74 -0.97
N ALA A 14 -6.92 -37.62 -1.02
CA ALA A 14 -6.06 -37.20 0.09
C ALA A 14 -6.86 -36.83 1.35
N LEU A 15 -8.03 -36.20 1.20
CA LEU A 15 -8.95 -35.91 2.31
C LEU A 15 -9.49 -37.20 2.93
N ALA A 16 -9.92 -38.18 2.11
CA ALA A 16 -10.38 -39.47 2.60
C ALA A 16 -9.28 -40.22 3.37
N GLU A 17 -8.04 -40.23 2.88
CA GLU A 17 -6.91 -40.83 3.60
C GLU A 17 -6.62 -40.10 4.92
N HIS A 18 -6.76 -38.76 4.95
CA HIS A 18 -6.65 -37.98 6.18
C HIS A 18 -7.75 -38.32 7.18
N ASP A 19 -9.00 -38.45 6.73
CA ASP A 19 -10.14 -38.76 7.59
C ASP A 19 -10.06 -40.18 8.19
N GLU A 20 -9.51 -41.15 7.45
CA GLU A 20 -9.30 -42.52 7.93
C GLU A 20 -8.12 -42.61 8.91
N ALA A 21 -7.00 -41.95 8.62
CA ALA A 21 -5.79 -42.02 9.45
C ALA A 21 -5.85 -41.11 10.68
N GLY A 22 -6.59 -40.01 10.62
CA GLY A 22 -6.53 -38.92 11.57
C GLY A 22 -5.35 -37.96 11.33
N ARG A 23 -5.51 -36.71 11.79
CA ARG A 23 -4.60 -35.59 11.46
C ARG A 23 -3.15 -35.85 11.85
N GLU A 24 -2.88 -36.23 13.10
CA GLU A 24 -1.51 -36.45 13.59
C GLU A 24 -0.80 -37.57 12.83
N ALA A 25 -1.48 -38.69 12.61
CA ALA A 25 -0.92 -39.82 11.88
C ALA A 25 -0.67 -39.47 10.40
N PHE A 26 -1.59 -38.73 9.78
CA PHE A 26 -1.44 -38.24 8.40
C PHE A 26 -0.23 -37.32 8.25
N LEU A 27 -0.10 -36.33 9.12
CA LEU A 27 1.03 -35.39 9.11
C LEU A 27 2.35 -36.11 9.35
N SER A 28 2.42 -36.98 10.35
CA SER A 28 3.61 -37.78 10.69
C SER A 28 4.04 -38.69 9.54
N LYS A 29 3.08 -39.41 8.93
CA LYS A 29 3.32 -40.32 7.79
C LYS A 29 3.97 -39.62 6.59
N TYR A 30 3.58 -38.38 6.31
CA TYR A 30 4.04 -37.61 5.16
C TYR A 30 5.07 -36.53 5.49
N GLY A 31 5.52 -36.46 6.75
CA GLY A 31 6.54 -35.50 7.20
C GLY A 31 6.08 -34.04 7.22
N PHE A 32 4.77 -33.78 7.26
CA PHE A 32 4.23 -32.43 7.34
C PHE A 32 4.04 -31.99 8.80
N SER A 33 3.93 -30.67 9.00
CA SER A 33 3.52 -30.06 10.27
C SER A 33 2.19 -29.34 10.08
N GLU A 34 1.56 -28.99 11.20
CA GLU A 34 0.33 -28.19 11.17
C GLU A 34 0.50 -26.90 10.37
N ALA A 35 -0.53 -26.55 9.62
CA ALA A 35 -0.57 -25.37 8.80
C ALA A 35 -0.49 -24.10 9.66
N ARG A 36 0.47 -23.23 9.33
CA ARG A 36 0.66 -21.93 10.00
C ARG A 36 -0.01 -20.77 9.26
N SER A 37 -0.28 -20.93 7.98
CA SER A 37 -0.78 -19.86 7.10
C SER A 37 -2.20 -20.13 6.62
N TYR A 38 -2.46 -21.28 5.99
CA TYR A 38 -3.74 -21.58 5.37
C TYR A 38 -4.20 -23.01 5.63
N VAL A 39 -5.49 -23.20 5.87
CA VAL A 39 -6.17 -24.50 5.93
C VAL A 39 -7.15 -24.64 4.77
N LEU A 40 -7.36 -25.87 4.32
CA LEU A 40 -8.44 -26.23 3.41
C LEU A 40 -9.69 -26.54 4.22
N VAL A 41 -10.83 -26.00 3.80
CA VAL A 41 -12.14 -26.28 4.39
C VAL A 41 -12.96 -27.12 3.42
N HIS A 42 -13.40 -28.29 3.87
CA HIS A 42 -14.26 -29.18 3.09
C HIS A 42 -15.27 -29.87 4.02
N GLU A 43 -16.56 -29.79 3.66
CA GLU A 43 -17.66 -30.39 4.44
C GLU A 43 -17.65 -30.02 5.94
N GLY A 44 -17.28 -28.77 6.24
CA GLY A 44 -17.21 -28.25 7.62
C GLY A 44 -15.98 -28.69 8.41
N ARG A 45 -15.04 -29.44 7.81
CA ARG A 45 -13.77 -29.86 8.43
C ARG A 45 -12.59 -29.07 7.88
N GLU A 46 -11.55 -28.96 8.70
CA GLU A 46 -10.31 -28.26 8.37
C GLU A 46 -9.15 -29.22 8.17
N TYR A 47 -8.36 -28.97 7.14
CA TYR A 47 -7.24 -29.79 6.75
C TYR A 47 -6.00 -28.94 6.47
N ASP A 48 -4.82 -29.46 6.75
CA ASP A 48 -3.56 -28.77 6.52
C ASP A 48 -3.29 -28.63 5.00
N SER A 49 -3.49 -27.42 4.46
CA SER A 49 -3.54 -27.17 3.01
C SER A 49 -2.31 -27.69 2.25
N LYS A 50 -1.12 -27.51 2.83
CA LYS A 50 0.15 -27.96 2.24
C LYS A 50 0.29 -29.48 2.25
N ALA A 51 -0.12 -30.13 3.34
CA ALA A 51 -0.09 -31.58 3.47
C ALA A 51 -1.06 -32.23 2.48
N VAL A 52 -2.31 -31.74 2.42
CA VAL A 52 -3.32 -32.24 1.47
C VAL A 52 -2.85 -32.07 0.02
N ALA A 53 -2.34 -30.90 -0.35
CA ALA A 53 -1.83 -30.67 -1.71
C ALA A 53 -0.63 -31.58 -2.04
N GLY A 54 0.27 -31.80 -1.08
CA GLY A 54 1.43 -32.67 -1.24
C GLY A 54 1.05 -34.13 -1.43
N VAL A 55 0.07 -34.61 -0.67
CA VAL A 55 -0.45 -35.98 -0.79
C VAL A 55 -1.34 -36.13 -2.02
N ALA A 56 -2.10 -35.11 -2.43
CA ALA A 56 -2.86 -35.14 -3.68
C ALA A 56 -1.96 -35.44 -4.89
N HIS A 57 -0.74 -34.89 -4.91
CA HIS A 57 0.25 -35.18 -5.96
C HIS A 57 0.57 -36.68 -6.11
N LYS A 58 0.47 -37.48 -5.04
CA LYS A 58 0.64 -38.94 -5.07
C LYS A 58 -0.34 -39.62 -6.02
N TRP A 59 -1.59 -39.18 -6.03
CA TRP A 59 -2.66 -39.83 -6.78
C TRP A 59 -2.60 -39.54 -8.28
N ASP A 60 -2.07 -38.38 -8.67
CA ASP A 60 -1.96 -38.00 -10.08
C ASP A 60 -0.57 -38.27 -10.67
N GLN A 61 0.48 -38.27 -9.85
CA GLN A 61 1.89 -38.29 -10.30
C GLN A 61 2.72 -39.41 -9.66
N GLY A 62 2.08 -40.32 -8.90
CA GLY A 62 2.70 -41.53 -8.35
C GLY A 62 3.52 -41.34 -7.07
N ARG A 63 3.74 -40.11 -6.60
CA ARG A 63 4.40 -39.83 -5.31
C ARG A 63 3.89 -38.57 -4.63
N ALA A 64 3.87 -38.57 -3.31
CA ALA A 64 3.62 -37.34 -2.55
C ALA A 64 4.80 -36.38 -2.70
N LEU A 65 4.52 -35.08 -2.60
CA LEU A 65 5.56 -34.06 -2.45
C LEU A 65 5.93 -33.92 -0.97
N ALA A 66 7.22 -33.79 -0.69
CA ALA A 66 7.72 -33.45 0.64
C ALA A 66 7.56 -31.93 0.93
N PRO A 67 7.57 -31.50 2.21
CA PRO A 67 7.36 -30.10 2.56
C PRO A 67 8.33 -29.10 1.93
N ASP A 68 9.59 -29.51 1.73
CA ASP A 68 10.68 -28.72 1.15
C ASP A 68 10.60 -28.61 -0.39
N GLU A 69 9.85 -29.49 -1.05
CA GLU A 69 9.66 -29.46 -2.51
C GLU A 69 8.70 -28.34 -2.96
N PHE A 70 8.04 -27.68 -2.02
CA PHE A 70 7.28 -26.46 -2.21
C PHE A 70 8.23 -25.25 -2.13
N SER A 71 8.82 -24.86 -3.25
CA SER A 71 9.70 -23.69 -3.34
C SER A 71 8.92 -22.39 -3.50
N GLY A 72 9.18 -21.40 -2.64
CA GLY A 72 8.80 -19.99 -2.83
C GLY A 72 7.45 -19.57 -2.22
N GLY A 73 7.50 -18.81 -1.13
CA GLY A 73 6.41 -17.94 -0.67
C GLY A 73 5.17 -18.61 -0.08
N LYS A 74 4.19 -17.77 0.31
CA LYS A 74 2.98 -18.17 1.03
C LYS A 74 1.88 -18.81 0.17
N ASP A 75 1.97 -18.78 -1.17
CA ASP A 75 0.81 -19.07 -2.04
C ASP A 75 1.07 -20.07 -3.18
N HIS A 76 1.46 -21.31 -2.85
CA HIS A 76 1.54 -22.38 -3.86
C HIS A 76 0.51 -23.50 -3.64
N ALA A 77 0.50 -24.13 -2.47
CA ALA A 77 -0.49 -25.17 -2.14
C ALA A 77 -1.92 -24.60 -2.10
N ALA A 78 -2.11 -23.47 -1.40
CA ALA A 78 -3.38 -22.77 -1.31
C ALA A 78 -3.92 -22.37 -2.70
N ALA A 79 -3.05 -21.83 -3.56
CA ALA A 79 -3.42 -21.43 -4.92
C ALA A 79 -3.88 -22.62 -5.78
N TRP A 80 -3.19 -23.77 -5.70
CA TRP A 80 -3.59 -24.98 -6.43
C TRP A 80 -4.97 -25.47 -6.01
N LEU A 81 -5.21 -25.54 -4.70
CA LEU A 81 -6.47 -26.00 -4.13
C LEU A 81 -7.61 -25.03 -4.46
N LYS A 82 -7.35 -23.71 -4.40
CA LYS A 82 -8.31 -22.68 -4.78
C LYS A 82 -8.69 -22.78 -6.26
N ARG A 83 -7.73 -23.00 -7.17
CA ARG A 83 -7.99 -23.22 -8.61
C ARG A 83 -8.88 -24.43 -8.87
N LEU A 84 -8.84 -25.44 -8.00
CA LEU A 84 -9.68 -26.63 -8.06
C LEU A 84 -11.06 -26.45 -7.41
N GLY A 85 -11.38 -25.24 -6.92
CA GLY A 85 -12.66 -24.90 -6.31
C GLY A 85 -12.79 -25.28 -4.84
N PHE A 86 -11.68 -25.59 -4.14
CA PHE A 86 -11.71 -25.78 -2.69
C PHE A 86 -11.66 -24.44 -1.95
N GLN A 87 -12.38 -24.37 -0.83
CA GLN A 87 -12.34 -23.21 0.05
C GLN A 87 -11.06 -23.25 0.88
N ILE A 88 -10.30 -22.16 0.83
CA ILE A 88 -9.10 -21.96 1.65
C ILE A 88 -9.37 -20.85 2.65
N ARG A 89 -8.94 -21.05 3.89
CA ARG A 89 -9.07 -20.07 4.97
C ARG A 89 -7.72 -19.82 5.63
N ALA A 90 -7.42 -18.57 5.94
CA ALA A 90 -6.22 -18.23 6.69
C ALA A 90 -6.33 -18.72 8.15
N VAL A 91 -5.22 -19.24 8.68
CA VAL A 91 -5.11 -19.65 10.09
C VAL A 91 -5.01 -18.42 10.99
N LYS A 92 -4.28 -17.40 10.52
CA LYS A 92 -4.13 -16.11 11.20
C LYS A 92 -4.64 -15.00 10.31
N ASN A 93 -5.37 -14.08 10.91
CA ASN A 93 -5.71 -12.83 10.23
C ASN A 93 -4.45 -12.01 9.97
N PRO A 94 -4.46 -11.18 8.91
CA PRO A 94 -3.37 -10.27 8.65
C PRO A 94 -3.24 -9.22 9.77
N ASP A 95 -2.03 -8.68 9.89
CA ASP A 95 -1.73 -7.59 10.81
C ASP A 95 -2.62 -6.38 10.53
N TRP A 96 -2.85 -5.54 11.56
CA TRP A 96 -3.59 -4.30 11.41
C TRP A 96 -2.86 -3.36 10.44
N ALA A 97 -3.56 -2.93 9.40
CA ALA A 97 -3.07 -1.95 8.45
C ALA A 97 -3.26 -0.53 8.99
N ARG A 98 -2.47 0.41 8.46
CA ARG A 98 -2.47 1.81 8.90
C ARG A 98 -3.85 2.47 8.84
N ASP A 99 -4.54 2.32 7.72
CA ASP A 99 -5.91 2.85 7.52
C ASP A 99 -6.90 2.29 8.56
N GLU A 100 -6.74 1.02 8.97
CA GLU A 100 -7.59 0.40 10.00
C GLU A 100 -7.29 0.97 11.39
N VAL A 101 -6.00 1.20 11.70
CA VAL A 101 -5.57 1.82 12.96
C VAL A 101 -6.02 3.28 13.03
N ILE A 102 -5.98 4.02 11.92
CA ILE A 102 -6.50 5.40 11.83
C ILE A 102 -7.98 5.45 12.22
N LEU A 103 -8.80 4.58 11.65
CA LEU A 103 -10.24 4.53 11.97
C LEU A 103 -10.51 4.14 13.43
N ALA A 104 -9.72 3.21 13.99
CA ALA A 104 -9.82 2.85 15.40
C ALA A 104 -9.36 3.97 16.33
N CYS A 105 -8.29 4.69 15.97
CA CYS A 105 -7.77 5.82 16.74
C CYS A 105 -8.75 7.00 16.74
N ASP A 106 -9.35 7.31 15.59
CA ASP A 106 -10.42 8.32 15.45
C ASP A 106 -11.59 8.03 16.39
N LEU A 107 -12.04 6.77 16.45
CA LEU A 107 -13.09 6.34 17.39
C LEU A 107 -12.68 6.52 18.86
N VAL A 108 -11.43 6.16 19.21
CA VAL A 108 -10.92 6.30 20.58
C VAL A 108 -10.79 7.78 20.97
N MET A 109 -10.29 8.62 20.07
CA MET A 109 -10.21 10.07 20.27
C MET A 109 -11.60 10.67 20.49
N GLY A 110 -12.58 10.33 19.64
CA GLY A 110 -13.98 10.74 19.79
C GLY A 110 -14.62 10.24 21.09
N ASN A 111 -14.07 9.17 21.68
CA ASN A 111 -14.45 8.66 23.00
C ASN A 111 -13.57 9.21 24.15
N ARG A 112 -12.93 10.36 23.96
CA ARG A 112 -12.05 11.02 24.96
C ARG A 112 -10.91 10.12 25.41
N TRP A 113 -10.26 9.45 24.47
CA TRP A 113 -9.12 8.56 24.68
C TRP A 113 -9.39 7.35 25.58
N LYS A 114 -10.66 6.89 25.61
CA LYS A 114 -11.07 5.69 26.34
C LYS A 114 -11.42 4.57 25.37
N GLY A 115 -10.95 3.36 25.68
CA GLY A 115 -11.33 2.15 24.95
C GLY A 115 -12.83 1.88 25.06
N LEU A 116 -13.36 1.14 24.08
CA LEU A 116 -14.77 0.78 23.97
C LEU A 116 -14.92 -0.74 23.98
N ASP A 117 -16.00 -1.24 24.58
CA ASP A 117 -16.27 -2.67 24.62
C ASP A 117 -16.85 -3.21 23.31
N ALA A 118 -16.89 -4.53 23.17
CA ALA A 118 -17.29 -5.20 21.93
C ALA A 118 -18.80 -5.08 21.60
N GLN A 119 -19.63 -4.67 22.57
CA GLN A 119 -21.06 -4.48 22.40
C GLN A 119 -21.44 -3.01 22.16
N ASP A 120 -20.50 -2.07 22.31
CA ASP A 120 -20.73 -0.68 21.94
C ASP A 120 -21.10 -0.60 20.46
N HIS A 121 -22.22 0.06 20.16
CA HIS A 121 -22.73 0.19 18.80
C HIS A 121 -21.69 0.77 17.84
N ARG A 122 -20.85 1.70 18.30
CA ARG A 122 -19.79 2.33 17.48
C ARG A 122 -18.67 1.34 17.14
N VAL A 123 -18.39 0.38 18.03
CA VAL A 123 -17.43 -0.71 17.77
C VAL A 123 -17.99 -1.70 16.77
N ILE A 124 -19.28 -2.03 16.87
CA ILE A 124 -19.97 -2.90 15.91
C ILE A 124 -19.98 -2.25 14.51
N GLU A 125 -20.31 -0.96 14.44
CA GLU A 125 -20.28 -0.19 13.19
C GLU A 125 -18.87 -0.14 12.59
N LEU A 126 -17.85 0.15 13.39
CA LEU A 126 -16.47 0.14 12.94
C LEU A 126 -16.03 -1.25 12.47
N SER A 127 -16.42 -2.32 13.17
CA SER A 127 -16.18 -3.70 12.75
C SER A 127 -16.77 -3.99 11.37
N ALA A 128 -18.02 -3.60 11.12
CA ALA A 128 -18.65 -3.77 9.82
C ALA A 128 -17.90 -3.00 8.72
N LEU A 129 -17.50 -1.76 9.00
CA LEU A 129 -16.77 -0.91 8.07
C LEU A 129 -15.37 -1.47 7.74
N LEU A 130 -14.62 -1.93 8.75
CA LEU A 130 -13.29 -2.51 8.56
C LEU A 130 -13.34 -3.79 7.70
N GLN A 131 -14.39 -4.59 7.81
CA GLN A 131 -14.55 -5.81 7.00
C GLN A 131 -14.83 -5.51 5.52
N LEU A 132 -15.34 -4.32 5.20
CA LEU A 132 -15.56 -3.85 3.82
C LEU A 132 -14.30 -3.24 3.18
N LEU A 133 -13.24 -3.01 3.95
CA LEU A 133 -12.01 -2.41 3.43
C LEU A 133 -11.32 -3.35 2.44
N PRO A 134 -10.94 -2.87 1.25
CA PRO A 134 -10.30 -3.71 0.24
C PRO A 134 -8.76 -3.71 0.41
N ILE A 135 -8.29 -3.85 1.65
CA ILE A 135 -6.85 -3.87 2.00
C ILE A 135 -6.29 -5.30 1.96
N HIS A 136 -7.02 -6.24 2.55
CA HIS A 136 -6.65 -7.65 2.65
C HIS A 136 -7.52 -8.48 1.71
N ALA A 137 -6.99 -9.51 1.05
CA ALA A 137 -7.83 -10.37 0.23
C ALA A 137 -8.76 -11.22 1.11
N ASP A 138 -9.96 -11.57 0.64
CA ASP A 138 -10.90 -12.39 1.42
C ASP A 138 -10.33 -13.76 1.82
N ALA A 139 -9.41 -14.30 1.01
CA ALA A 139 -8.73 -15.56 1.30
C ALA A 139 -7.77 -15.46 2.50
N ASP A 140 -7.31 -14.25 2.84
CA ASP A 140 -6.42 -14.00 3.97
C ASP A 140 -7.18 -13.76 5.28
N ARG A 141 -8.51 -13.75 5.22
CA ARG A 141 -9.39 -13.45 6.35
C ARG A 141 -9.97 -14.74 6.91
N ASN A 142 -10.12 -14.80 8.22
CA ASN A 142 -10.93 -15.81 8.88
C ASN A 142 -12.16 -15.19 9.56
N ASP A 143 -12.94 -16.03 10.24
CA ASP A 143 -14.16 -15.67 10.98
C ASP A 143 -13.95 -14.61 12.08
N LYS A 144 -12.72 -14.47 12.56
CA LYS A 144 -12.34 -13.47 13.57
C LYS A 144 -11.79 -12.18 12.95
N PHE A 145 -11.78 -12.07 11.63
CA PHE A 145 -11.21 -10.91 10.94
C PHE A 145 -11.99 -9.63 11.31
N ARG A 146 -11.30 -8.72 12.00
CA ARG A 146 -11.83 -7.41 12.42
C ARG A 146 -13.24 -7.48 13.00
N ASN A 147 -13.55 -8.54 13.74
CA ASN A 147 -14.82 -8.69 14.44
C ASN A 147 -14.91 -7.71 15.64
N PRO A 148 -16.10 -7.52 16.25
CA PRO A 148 -16.26 -6.52 17.31
C PRO A 148 -15.31 -6.72 18.51
N ASN A 149 -14.99 -7.97 18.86
CA ASN A 149 -14.02 -8.28 19.91
C ASN A 149 -12.60 -7.82 19.56
N GLY A 150 -12.17 -8.05 18.31
CA GLY A 150 -10.88 -7.61 17.81
C GLY A 150 -10.78 -6.09 17.74
N VAL A 151 -11.85 -5.42 17.30
CA VAL A 151 -11.92 -3.95 17.26
C VAL A 151 -11.90 -3.37 18.68
N ALA A 152 -12.72 -3.88 19.60
CA ALA A 152 -12.70 -3.47 21.00
C ALA A 152 -11.29 -3.59 21.60
N ARG A 153 -10.64 -4.75 21.43
CA ARG A 153 -9.25 -4.94 21.86
C ARG A 153 -8.32 -3.86 21.30
N LYS A 154 -8.42 -3.57 20.01
CA LYS A 154 -7.61 -2.52 19.36
C LYS A 154 -7.87 -1.14 19.97
N THR A 155 -9.11 -0.79 20.30
CA THR A 155 -9.41 0.49 20.97
C THR A 155 -8.72 0.62 22.33
N PHE A 156 -8.67 -0.47 23.11
CA PHE A 156 -7.91 -0.48 24.38
C PHE A 156 -6.41 -0.43 24.13
N ASP A 157 -5.90 -1.13 23.13
CA ASP A 157 -4.48 -1.09 22.78
C ASP A 157 -4.00 0.32 22.44
N ILE A 158 -4.83 1.10 21.74
CA ILE A 158 -4.55 2.51 21.45
C ILE A 158 -4.72 3.37 22.72
N ALA A 159 -5.87 3.27 23.40
CA ALA A 159 -6.21 4.11 24.55
C ALA A 159 -5.18 4.02 25.68
N THR A 160 -4.69 2.82 25.96
CA THR A 160 -3.73 2.61 27.06
C THR A 160 -2.31 3.08 26.74
N ARG A 161 -2.03 3.44 25.48
CA ARG A 161 -0.76 4.08 25.05
C ARG A 161 -0.81 5.61 25.10
N HIS A 162 -1.98 6.19 25.35
CA HIS A 162 -2.13 7.65 25.45
C HIS A 162 -1.27 8.23 26.60
N PRO A 163 -0.60 9.38 26.43
CA PRO A 163 0.25 9.98 27.47
C PRO A 163 -0.45 10.24 28.80
N ASP A 164 -1.75 10.53 28.76
CA ASP A 164 -2.56 10.76 29.97
C ASP A 164 -3.07 9.48 30.64
N TYR A 165 -2.84 8.30 30.05
CA TYR A 165 -3.23 7.05 30.68
C TYR A 165 -2.34 6.77 31.91
N ARG A 166 -2.97 6.42 33.04
CA ARG A 166 -2.27 6.21 34.33
C ARG A 166 -2.20 4.73 34.75
N GLY A 167 -2.87 3.84 34.02
CA GLY A 167 -2.88 2.41 34.31
C GLY A 167 -1.70 1.66 33.69
N LYS A 168 -1.72 0.33 33.81
CA LYS A 168 -0.76 -0.53 33.10
C LYS A 168 -1.12 -0.57 31.61
N PRO A 169 -0.21 -0.18 30.70
CA PRO A 169 -0.47 -0.22 29.26
C PRO A 169 -0.58 -1.66 28.76
N THR A 170 -1.37 -1.89 27.72
CA THR A 170 -1.35 -3.18 27.02
C THR A 170 -0.13 -3.28 26.11
N ASN A 171 0.11 -4.47 25.55
CA ASN A 171 1.14 -4.70 24.54
C ASN A 171 0.62 -4.31 23.14
N GLY A 172 0.17 -3.07 22.97
CA GLY A 172 -0.18 -2.51 21.65
C GLY A 172 1.03 -2.49 20.70
N GLY A 173 0.77 -2.52 19.39
CA GLY A 173 1.79 -2.58 18.34
C GLY A 173 2.48 -1.24 18.08
N ALA A 174 3.61 -1.26 17.35
CA ALA A 174 4.34 -0.04 17.00
C ALA A 174 3.49 0.95 16.18
N LEU A 175 2.69 0.42 15.23
CA LEU A 175 1.79 1.22 14.40
C LEU A 175 0.69 1.91 15.22
N ASP A 176 0.22 1.30 16.31
CA ASP A 176 -0.77 1.91 17.19
C ASP A 176 -0.20 3.19 17.83
N VAL A 177 1.08 3.15 18.23
CA VAL A 177 1.79 4.29 18.84
C VAL A 177 2.06 5.39 17.81
N GLU A 178 2.48 5.01 16.60
CA GLU A 178 2.73 5.94 15.51
C GLU A 178 1.48 6.74 15.13
N VAL A 179 0.38 6.04 14.85
CA VAL A 179 -0.89 6.69 14.48
C VAL A 179 -1.42 7.53 15.64
N LEU A 180 -1.36 7.03 16.88
CA LEU A 180 -1.75 7.79 18.07
C LEU A 180 -0.98 9.11 18.17
N HIS A 181 0.34 9.08 18.00
CA HIS A 181 1.17 10.29 18.03
C HIS A 181 0.73 11.29 16.97
N GLU A 182 0.37 10.82 15.77
CA GLU A 182 -0.13 11.71 14.72
C GLU A 182 -1.46 12.37 15.06
N PHE A 183 -2.41 11.64 15.67
CA PHE A 183 -3.64 12.25 16.16
C PHE A 183 -3.39 13.25 17.30
N LEU A 184 -2.36 13.05 18.12
CA LEU A 184 -1.99 14.01 19.17
C LEU A 184 -1.36 15.29 18.62
N VAL A 185 -0.55 15.18 17.56
CA VAL A 185 0.14 16.34 16.96
C VAL A 185 -0.75 17.08 15.96
N ARG A 186 -1.61 16.36 15.21
CA ARG A 186 -2.38 16.88 14.07
C ARG A 186 -3.83 16.32 14.06
N PRO A 187 -4.62 16.55 15.11
CA PRO A 187 -5.94 15.92 15.28
C PRO A 187 -6.90 16.21 14.12
N ASP A 188 -7.03 17.48 13.70
CA ASP A 188 -7.96 17.87 12.64
C ASP A 188 -7.62 17.19 11.29
N GLN A 189 -6.33 17.11 10.96
CA GLN A 189 -5.86 16.42 9.75
C GLN A 189 -6.16 14.92 9.81
N MET A 190 -5.89 14.27 10.95
CA MET A 190 -6.11 12.83 11.09
C MET A 190 -7.59 12.44 11.13
N THR A 191 -8.45 13.30 11.71
CA THR A 191 -9.91 13.15 11.62
C THR A 191 -10.40 13.29 10.18
N GLU A 192 -9.85 14.23 9.41
CA GLU A 192 -10.18 14.36 7.99
C GLU A 192 -9.73 13.13 7.18
N VAL A 193 -8.54 12.59 7.46
CA VAL A 193 -8.09 11.30 6.89
C VAL A 193 -9.08 10.18 7.19
N ALA A 194 -9.50 10.04 8.46
CA ALA A 194 -10.47 9.02 8.86
C ALA A 194 -11.82 9.21 8.15
N ARG A 195 -12.30 10.44 8.03
CA ARG A 195 -13.53 10.78 7.28
C ARG A 195 -13.43 10.35 5.83
N LEU A 196 -12.35 10.70 5.14
CA LEU A 196 -12.14 10.35 3.73
C LEU A 196 -12.04 8.84 3.50
N ILE A 197 -11.47 8.08 4.44
CA ILE A 197 -11.46 6.61 4.38
C ILE A 197 -12.90 6.09 4.48
N ARG A 198 -13.71 6.57 5.45
CA ARG A 198 -15.11 6.15 5.63
C ARG A 198 -15.96 6.45 4.40
N GLU A 199 -15.84 7.64 3.82
CA GLU A 199 -16.57 8.05 2.62
C GLU A 199 -16.15 7.28 1.37
N GLY A 200 -14.86 7.00 1.24
CA GLY A 200 -14.35 6.18 0.14
C GLY A 200 -14.95 4.78 0.12
N ILE A 201 -15.31 4.23 1.29
CA ILE A 201 -16.00 2.94 1.42
C ILE A 201 -17.49 3.10 1.06
N SER A 202 -18.18 4.08 1.66
CA SER A 202 -19.63 4.24 1.49
C SER A 202 -20.01 4.59 0.06
N THR A 203 -19.16 5.31 -0.66
CA THR A 203 -19.36 5.69 -2.07
C THR A 203 -18.91 4.61 -3.07
N GLY A 204 -18.33 3.50 -2.61
CA GLY A 204 -17.76 2.44 -3.47
C GLY A 204 -16.47 2.83 -4.19
N GLN A 205 -16.03 4.09 -4.08
CA GLN A 205 -14.85 4.61 -4.80
C GLN A 205 -13.57 3.85 -4.46
N LEU A 206 -13.42 3.34 -3.23
CA LEU A 206 -12.26 2.55 -2.84
C LEU A 206 -12.31 1.10 -3.33
N GLN A 207 -13.50 0.56 -3.62
CA GLN A 207 -13.68 -0.78 -4.17
C GLN A 207 -13.34 -0.83 -5.67
N ASP A 208 -13.69 0.21 -6.44
CA ASP A 208 -13.34 0.29 -7.87
C ASP A 208 -11.82 0.35 -8.10
N LEU A 209 -11.07 0.90 -7.15
CA LEU A 209 -9.60 1.01 -7.22
C LEU A 209 -8.88 -0.33 -7.09
N THR A 210 -9.53 -1.40 -6.62
CA THR A 210 -8.91 -2.72 -6.47
C THR A 210 -9.15 -3.65 -7.65
N GLN A 211 -10.19 -3.41 -8.46
CA GLN A 211 -10.46 -4.18 -9.67
C GLN A 211 -9.60 -3.75 -10.87
N ALA A 212 -9.07 -2.52 -10.86
CA ALA A 212 -8.36 -1.93 -12.00
C ALA A 212 -6.82 -2.01 -11.94
N ASP A 213 -6.26 -2.46 -10.82
CA ASP A 213 -4.82 -2.34 -10.54
C ASP A 213 -4.36 -3.57 -9.72
N ASP A 214 -3.91 -4.62 -10.41
CA ASP A 214 -3.01 -5.69 -9.88
C ASP A 214 -1.61 -5.11 -9.60
N VAL A 215 -1.56 -3.98 -8.89
CA VAL A 215 -0.27 -3.37 -8.54
C VAL A 215 0.14 -3.96 -7.21
N GLU A 216 1.05 -4.94 -7.26
CA GLU A 216 1.88 -5.28 -6.12
C GLU A 216 2.50 -3.96 -5.61
N PHE A 217 2.15 -3.56 -4.39
CA PHE A 217 2.79 -2.43 -3.75
C PHE A 217 4.21 -2.88 -3.41
N ASP A 218 5.19 -2.14 -3.90
CA ASP A 218 6.49 -2.11 -3.26
C ASP A 218 6.25 -1.62 -1.82
N ASP A 219 6.63 -2.41 -0.82
CA ASP A 219 6.44 -2.10 0.61
C ASP A 219 7.16 -0.80 1.04
N ASP A 220 7.98 -0.23 0.15
CA ASP A 220 8.74 1.00 0.33
C ASP A 220 7.91 2.31 0.26
N PHE A 221 6.63 2.27 -0.14
CA PHE A 221 5.78 3.46 -0.19
C PHE A 221 5.02 3.68 1.13
N SER A 222 5.54 4.57 1.98
CA SER A 222 4.85 5.06 3.17
C SER A 222 4.11 6.38 2.89
N ALA A 223 2.81 6.41 3.16
CA ALA A 223 1.96 7.61 3.12
C ALA A 223 1.46 7.91 4.54
N PRO A 224 1.46 9.18 5.01
CA PRO A 224 0.86 9.50 6.31
C PRO A 224 -0.63 9.12 6.35
N GLU A 225 -1.32 9.23 5.21
CA GLU A 225 -2.77 9.00 5.11
C GLU A 225 -3.16 7.51 5.01
N GLY A 226 -2.19 6.58 4.87
CA GLY A 226 -2.47 5.16 4.65
C GLY A 226 -2.48 4.73 3.17
N ARG A 227 -2.64 3.42 2.93
CA ARG A 227 -2.49 2.78 1.60
C ARG A 227 -3.68 3.09 0.68
N LEU A 228 -4.89 3.28 1.21
CA LEU A 228 -6.10 3.49 0.39
C LEU A 228 -6.14 4.88 -0.22
N LEU A 229 -5.80 5.90 0.57
CA LEU A 229 -5.75 7.27 0.08
C LEU A 229 -4.59 7.48 -0.88
N LEU A 230 -3.43 6.84 -0.67
CA LEU A 230 -2.36 6.76 -1.68
C LEU A 230 -2.85 6.15 -2.99
N ARG A 231 -3.61 5.05 -2.94
CA ARG A 231 -4.18 4.41 -4.14
C ARG A 231 -5.12 5.37 -4.87
N ARG A 232 -6.00 6.07 -4.14
CA ARG A 232 -6.90 7.10 -4.70
C ARG A 232 -6.12 8.24 -5.34
N HIS A 233 -5.06 8.72 -4.68
CA HIS A 233 -4.18 9.76 -5.19
C HIS A 233 -3.56 9.34 -6.54
N ARG A 234 -2.92 8.17 -6.59
CA ARG A 234 -2.29 7.63 -7.82
C ARG A 234 -3.28 7.39 -8.95
N ALA A 235 -4.49 6.91 -8.64
CA ALA A 235 -5.52 6.71 -9.66
C ALA A 235 -5.97 8.05 -10.29
N ARG A 236 -6.08 9.11 -9.48
CA ARG A 236 -6.36 10.46 -9.98
C ARG A 236 -5.21 11.01 -10.81
N GLU A 237 -3.95 10.82 -10.40
CA GLU A 237 -2.76 11.21 -11.18
C GLU A 237 -2.72 10.53 -12.56
N ARG A 238 -3.16 9.26 -12.61
CA ARG A 238 -3.26 8.47 -13.84
C ARG A 238 -4.52 8.77 -14.67
N ASN A 239 -5.39 9.70 -14.25
CA ASN A 239 -6.57 10.06 -15.02
C ASN A 239 -6.18 10.80 -16.31
N LYS A 240 -6.21 10.06 -17.43
CA LYS A 240 -5.85 10.56 -18.77
C LYS A 240 -6.62 11.82 -19.15
N GLY A 241 -7.89 11.93 -18.78
CA GLY A 241 -8.73 13.09 -19.10
C GLY A 241 -8.30 14.35 -18.35
N LEU A 242 -7.99 14.26 -17.06
CA LEU A 242 -7.47 15.38 -16.27
C LEU A 242 -6.07 15.79 -16.72
N ARG A 243 -5.19 14.80 -16.97
CA ARG A 243 -3.86 15.03 -17.53
C ARG A 243 -3.93 15.80 -18.84
N GLN A 244 -4.75 15.33 -19.78
CA GLN A 244 -4.89 15.98 -21.09
C GLN A 244 -5.40 17.41 -20.94
N LYS A 245 -6.46 17.62 -20.14
CA LYS A 245 -7.01 18.96 -19.88
C LYS A 245 -5.97 19.92 -19.28
N LYS A 246 -5.10 19.43 -18.39
CA LYS A 246 -4.02 20.23 -17.79
C LYS A 246 -2.97 20.63 -18.82
N ILE A 247 -2.49 19.66 -19.61
CA ILE A 247 -1.53 19.89 -20.70
C ILE A 247 -2.11 20.90 -21.70
N ASP A 248 -3.32 20.66 -22.20
CA ASP A 248 -3.99 21.55 -23.16
C ASP A 248 -4.18 22.96 -22.59
N SER A 249 -4.46 23.09 -21.28
CA SER A 249 -4.58 24.39 -20.63
C SER A 249 -3.26 25.14 -20.55
N ILE A 250 -2.13 24.47 -20.41
CA ILE A 250 -0.80 25.09 -20.33
C ILE A 250 -0.34 25.51 -21.72
N LEU A 251 -0.46 24.59 -22.70
CA LEU A 251 -0.09 24.87 -24.09
C LEU A 251 -0.92 26.01 -24.68
N ARG A 252 -2.23 26.07 -24.42
CA ARG A 252 -3.08 27.20 -24.86
C ARG A 252 -2.69 28.56 -24.27
N LYS A 253 -2.03 28.57 -23.10
CA LYS A 253 -1.53 29.79 -22.46
C LYS A 253 -0.10 30.14 -22.91
N GLY A 254 0.48 29.39 -23.86
CA GLY A 254 1.85 29.57 -24.32
C GLY A 254 2.92 29.10 -23.33
N GLY A 255 2.56 28.25 -22.35
CA GLY A 255 3.52 27.66 -21.42
C GLY A 255 4.24 26.43 -21.99
N SER A 256 5.34 26.03 -21.35
CA SER A 256 6.05 24.78 -21.67
C SER A 256 5.61 23.62 -20.76
N LEU A 257 6.01 22.39 -21.12
CA LEU A 257 5.78 21.18 -20.31
C LEU A 257 6.95 20.88 -19.36
N ALA A 258 7.82 21.86 -19.13
CA ALA A 258 8.91 21.77 -18.18
C ALA A 258 8.41 21.43 -16.77
N CYS A 259 9.17 20.58 -16.08
CA CYS A 259 8.92 20.18 -14.70
C CYS A 259 8.88 21.41 -13.79
N GLN A 260 7.78 21.58 -13.05
CA GLN A 260 7.60 22.71 -12.15
C GLN A 260 8.52 22.65 -10.91
N ALA A 261 9.07 21.47 -10.60
CA ALA A 261 10.01 21.29 -9.50
C ALA A 261 11.46 21.56 -9.90
N CYS A 262 11.95 20.96 -11.00
CA CYS A 262 13.37 21.01 -11.38
C CYS A 262 13.66 21.70 -12.73
N GLY A 263 12.64 22.12 -13.47
CA GLY A 263 12.78 22.75 -14.78
C GLY A 263 13.05 21.78 -15.94
N PHE A 264 13.21 20.47 -15.69
CA PHE A 264 13.48 19.49 -16.73
C PHE A 264 12.36 19.42 -17.76
N ASP A 265 12.68 19.60 -19.04
CA ASP A 265 11.77 19.44 -20.17
C ASP A 265 12.22 18.23 -21.02
N PHE A 266 11.29 17.29 -21.24
CA PHE A 266 11.59 16.06 -21.97
C PHE A 266 11.84 16.32 -23.46
N GLU A 267 11.13 17.27 -24.07
CA GLU A 267 11.28 17.58 -25.49
C GLU A 267 12.60 18.32 -25.74
N GLU A 268 12.99 19.23 -24.84
CA GLU A 268 14.29 19.91 -24.92
C GLU A 268 15.46 18.93 -24.83
N VAL A 269 15.38 17.92 -23.96
CA VAL A 269 16.49 16.97 -23.71
C VAL A 269 16.48 15.79 -24.67
N TYR A 270 15.30 15.28 -25.05
CA TYR A 270 15.17 14.05 -25.84
C TYR A 270 14.60 14.26 -27.26
N GLY A 271 14.31 15.51 -27.65
CA GLY A 271 13.71 15.84 -28.94
C GLY A 271 12.32 15.23 -29.10
N GLU A 272 12.00 14.75 -30.30
CA GLU A 272 10.69 14.15 -30.64
C GLU A 272 10.28 13.00 -29.69
N ARG A 273 11.25 12.27 -29.12
CA ARG A 273 10.95 11.19 -28.16
C ARG A 273 10.33 11.70 -26.85
N GLY A 274 10.63 12.94 -26.47
CA GLY A 274 10.10 13.58 -25.27
C GLY A 274 8.89 14.48 -25.53
N ALA A 275 8.51 14.68 -26.80
CA ALA A 275 7.43 15.59 -27.17
C ALA A 275 6.11 15.21 -26.48
N GLY A 276 5.51 16.18 -25.80
CA GLY A 276 4.26 15.98 -25.04
C GLY A 276 4.37 15.11 -23.78
N TYR A 277 5.57 14.67 -23.39
CA TYR A 277 5.77 13.80 -22.24
C TYR A 277 6.02 14.60 -20.96
N VAL A 278 5.17 14.37 -19.97
CA VAL A 278 5.23 14.94 -18.62
C VAL A 278 4.23 14.19 -17.72
N GLU A 279 4.51 14.13 -16.43
CA GLU A 279 3.61 13.52 -15.44
C GLU A 279 2.78 14.60 -14.73
N CYS A 280 1.54 14.26 -14.39
CA CYS A 280 0.66 15.12 -13.58
C CYS A 280 0.65 14.62 -12.14
N HIS A 281 0.88 15.53 -11.21
CA HIS A 281 0.92 15.26 -9.78
C HIS A 281 -0.07 16.19 -9.07
N HIS A 282 -0.71 15.75 -7.97
CA HIS A 282 -1.57 16.65 -7.20
C HIS A 282 -0.73 17.45 -6.20
N VAL A 283 -0.86 18.78 -6.22
CA VAL A 283 -0.02 19.69 -5.43
C VAL A 283 -0.17 19.48 -3.93
N VAL A 284 -1.37 19.13 -3.47
CA VAL A 284 -1.73 18.98 -2.06
C VAL A 284 -2.23 17.55 -1.83
N PRO A 285 -1.75 16.84 -0.79
CA PRO A 285 -2.25 15.53 -0.41
C PRO A 285 -3.77 15.55 -0.15
N LEU A 286 -4.43 14.41 -0.31
CA LEU A 286 -5.89 14.37 -0.39
C LEU A 286 -6.59 14.79 0.90
N HIS A 287 -5.97 14.55 2.06
CA HIS A 287 -6.51 14.99 3.35
C HIS A 287 -6.49 16.51 3.54
N GLU A 288 -5.65 17.22 2.80
CA GLU A 288 -5.57 18.68 2.85
C GLU A 288 -6.41 19.35 1.73
N ALA A 289 -6.67 18.63 0.63
CA ALA A 289 -7.35 19.19 -0.55
C ALA A 289 -8.90 19.22 -0.45
N GLY A 290 -9.50 18.53 0.53
CA GLY A 290 -10.95 18.45 0.72
C GLY A 290 -11.72 17.78 -0.44
N GLU A 291 -13.03 17.58 -0.27
CA GLU A 291 -13.92 17.00 -1.29
C GLU A 291 -14.32 18.03 -2.37
N GLY A 292 -13.36 18.37 -3.22
CA GLY A 292 -13.61 19.15 -4.44
C GLY A 292 -13.47 18.31 -5.71
N LYS A 293 -14.19 18.68 -6.78
CA LYS A 293 -13.76 18.30 -8.15
C LYS A 293 -12.34 18.82 -8.33
N THR A 294 -11.37 17.94 -8.61
CA THR A 294 -9.98 18.33 -8.90
C THR A 294 -9.97 19.45 -9.94
N LYS A 295 -9.55 20.64 -9.52
CA LYS A 295 -9.34 21.77 -10.43
C LYS A 295 -8.01 21.56 -11.13
N LEU A 296 -7.87 22.14 -12.32
CA LEU A 296 -6.58 22.13 -13.01
C LEU A 296 -5.49 22.87 -12.21
N SER A 297 -5.85 23.76 -11.29
CA SER A 297 -4.92 24.42 -10.36
C SER A 297 -4.29 23.44 -9.36
N ASP A 298 -4.98 22.35 -9.06
CA ASP A 298 -4.57 21.39 -8.02
C ASP A 298 -3.56 20.37 -8.59
N LEU A 299 -3.26 20.48 -9.89
CA LEU A 299 -2.32 19.65 -10.61
C LEU A 299 -1.02 20.41 -10.90
N ALA A 300 0.10 19.77 -10.65
CA ALA A 300 1.43 20.17 -11.08
C ALA A 300 1.91 19.28 -12.23
N LEU A 301 2.69 19.87 -13.14
CA LEU A 301 3.44 19.14 -14.14
C LEU A 301 4.85 18.88 -13.60
N ILE A 302 5.23 17.62 -13.46
CA ILE A 302 6.55 17.22 -12.97
C ILE A 302 7.16 16.11 -13.81
N CYS A 303 8.49 15.98 -13.78
CA CYS A 303 9.17 14.87 -14.45
C CYS A 303 9.13 13.59 -13.62
N ALA A 304 9.32 12.44 -14.28
CA ALA A 304 9.30 11.12 -13.65
C ALA A 304 10.23 11.00 -12.43
N ASN A 305 11.40 11.63 -12.47
CA ASN A 305 12.33 11.63 -11.34
C ASN A 305 11.78 12.42 -10.15
N CYS A 306 11.31 13.65 -10.38
CA CYS A 306 10.70 14.45 -9.31
C CYS A 306 9.46 13.77 -8.74
N HIS A 307 8.63 13.17 -9.58
CA HIS A 307 7.45 12.46 -9.14
C HIS A 307 7.78 11.29 -8.22
N ARG A 308 8.79 10.48 -8.59
CA ARG A 308 9.30 9.41 -7.73
C ARG A 308 9.92 9.95 -6.44
N MET A 309 10.58 11.11 -6.46
CA MET A 309 11.19 11.70 -5.26
C MET A 309 10.16 12.28 -4.29
N ILE A 310 9.06 12.87 -4.78
CA ILE A 310 7.95 13.32 -3.92
C ILE A 310 7.39 12.13 -3.14
N HIS A 311 7.10 11.03 -3.84
CA HIS A 311 6.49 9.84 -3.26
C HIS A 311 7.46 8.89 -2.56
N ARG A 312 8.75 9.25 -2.42
CA ARG A 312 9.78 8.34 -1.90
C ARG A 312 9.61 8.06 -0.40
N HIS A 313 9.43 9.11 0.41
CA HIS A 313 9.25 8.98 1.86
C HIS A 313 8.29 10.05 2.37
N ALA A 314 7.38 9.66 3.24
CA ALA A 314 6.50 10.57 3.96
C ALA A 314 7.25 11.39 5.03
N PRO A 315 6.81 12.63 5.34
CA PRO A 315 5.77 13.41 4.66
C PRO A 315 6.22 13.85 3.26
N TRP A 316 5.31 13.75 2.28
CA TRP A 316 5.64 14.08 0.88
C TRP A 316 5.71 15.59 0.67
N PRO A 317 6.80 16.12 0.11
CA PRO A 317 6.90 17.53 -0.20
C PRO A 317 5.97 17.88 -1.36
N THR A 318 5.34 19.04 -1.30
CA THR A 318 4.72 19.66 -2.47
C THR A 318 5.79 19.90 -3.56
N PRO A 319 5.40 20.03 -4.83
CA PRO A 319 6.34 20.39 -5.90
C PRO A 319 7.16 21.66 -5.61
N ALA A 320 6.60 22.62 -4.88
CA ALA A 320 7.28 23.85 -4.48
C ALA A 320 8.34 23.59 -3.38
N GLU A 321 8.05 22.75 -2.40
CA GLU A 321 9.02 22.36 -1.37
C GLU A 321 10.15 21.50 -1.95
N LEU A 322 9.82 20.60 -2.88
CA LEU A 322 10.85 19.84 -3.59
C LEU A 322 11.73 20.77 -4.41
N ARG A 323 11.16 21.77 -5.10
CA ARG A 323 11.91 22.80 -5.81
C ARG A 323 12.89 23.53 -4.90
N ALA A 324 12.42 24.02 -3.76
CA ALA A 324 13.26 24.71 -2.78
C ALA A 324 14.44 23.82 -2.33
N THR A 325 14.19 22.53 -2.12
CA THR A 325 15.23 21.55 -1.75
C THR A 325 16.27 21.37 -2.87
N ILE A 326 15.83 21.30 -4.14
CA ILE A 326 16.72 21.17 -5.30
C ILE A 326 17.56 22.43 -5.46
N GLU A 327 16.95 23.61 -5.35
CA GLU A 327 17.62 24.91 -5.48
C GLU A 327 18.67 25.12 -4.37
N ASP A 328 18.35 24.80 -3.11
CA ASP A 328 19.31 24.89 -2.00
C ASP A 328 20.53 23.96 -2.23
N ARG A 329 20.29 22.70 -2.63
CA ARG A 329 21.37 21.76 -2.95
C ARG A 329 22.19 22.19 -4.16
N GLY A 330 21.55 22.75 -5.18
CA GLY A 330 22.22 23.33 -6.35
C GLY A 330 23.13 24.49 -5.96
N ALA A 331 22.63 25.43 -5.17
CA ALA A 331 23.41 26.56 -4.67
C ALA A 331 24.57 26.12 -3.79
N SER A 332 24.37 25.11 -2.94
CA SER A 332 25.43 24.50 -2.12
C SER A 332 26.53 23.87 -2.98
N ARG A 333 26.16 23.08 -4.01
CA ARG A 333 27.10 22.49 -4.97
C ARG A 333 27.91 23.56 -5.73
N LEU A 334 27.26 24.63 -6.19
CA LEU A 334 27.93 25.73 -6.89
C LEU A 334 28.92 26.46 -5.97
N ARG A 335 28.56 26.71 -4.71
CA ARG A 335 29.48 27.28 -3.71
C ARG A 335 30.69 26.36 -3.47
N SER A 336 30.47 25.05 -3.31
CA SER A 336 31.56 24.08 -3.15
C SER A 336 32.47 24.00 -4.38
N ALA A 337 31.90 23.99 -5.58
CA ALA A 337 32.66 23.97 -6.84
C ALA A 337 33.48 25.25 -7.05
N ALA A 338 32.94 26.42 -6.71
CA ALA A 338 33.66 27.70 -6.78
C ALA A 338 34.84 27.75 -5.80
N THR A 339 34.69 27.19 -4.60
CA THR A 339 35.79 27.05 -3.62
C THR A 339 36.90 26.14 -4.14
N ILE A 340 36.54 25.01 -4.74
CA ILE A 340 37.51 24.07 -5.35
C ILE A 340 38.20 24.71 -6.58
N GLY A 341 37.47 25.46 -7.41
CA GLY A 341 38.01 26.18 -8.56
C GLY A 341 39.02 27.27 -8.17
N LYS A 342 38.73 28.03 -7.09
CA LYS A 342 39.68 29.01 -6.51
C LYS A 342 40.93 28.35 -5.93
N GLN A 343 40.81 27.20 -5.27
CA GLN A 343 41.96 26.46 -4.74
C GLN A 343 42.83 25.84 -5.83
N ARG A 344 42.29 25.62 -7.03
CA ARG A 344 43.01 25.01 -8.18
C ARG A 344 43.48 26.01 -9.24
N GLY A 345 43.29 27.33 -9.03
CA GLY A 345 43.84 28.37 -9.91
C GLY A 345 43.26 28.41 -11.33
N TRP A 346 42.02 27.96 -11.54
CA TRP A 346 41.38 28.04 -12.85
C TRP A 346 40.77 29.43 -13.04
N GLU A 347 41.38 30.29 -13.87
CA GLU A 347 40.72 31.48 -14.41
C GLU A 347 39.66 31.04 -15.43
N ALA A 348 38.42 31.49 -15.23
CA ALA A 348 37.32 31.19 -16.13
C ALA A 348 37.62 31.78 -17.52
N ALA A 349 37.94 30.92 -18.49
CA ALA A 349 37.97 31.29 -19.89
C ALA A 349 36.54 31.69 -20.31
N VAL A 350 36.34 33.00 -20.51
CA VAL A 350 35.13 33.54 -21.11
C VAL A 350 35.03 33.00 -22.55
N PRO A 351 33.92 32.34 -22.95
CA PRO A 351 33.79 31.87 -24.32
C PRO A 351 33.72 33.08 -25.27
N SER A 352 34.71 33.20 -26.15
CA SER A 352 34.69 34.17 -27.25
C SER A 352 33.45 33.91 -28.11
N ALA A 353 32.57 34.91 -28.18
CA ALA A 353 31.41 34.90 -29.05
C ALA A 353 31.82 34.64 -30.51
N VAL A 354 31.11 33.72 -31.15
CA VAL A 354 31.15 33.48 -32.59
C VAL A 354 30.64 34.75 -33.30
N GLN A 355 31.55 35.57 -33.80
CA GLN A 355 31.23 36.65 -34.73
C GLN A 355 31.05 36.06 -36.13
N LYS A 356 29.79 35.98 -36.57
CA LYS A 356 29.43 35.70 -37.96
C LYS A 356 29.87 36.87 -38.87
N GLY A 357 30.76 36.56 -39.81
CA GLY A 357 30.80 36.97 -41.24
C GLY A 357 30.66 38.44 -41.67
N LYS A 358 31.68 38.92 -42.38
CA LYS A 358 31.70 39.83 -43.56
C LYS A 358 33.07 39.58 -44.22
N ARG A 359 33.26 39.22 -45.50
CA ARG A 359 32.52 39.42 -46.76
C ARG A 359 32.62 38.18 -47.63
#